data_AF-A0A9W6RCV2-F1
#
_entry.id   AF-A0A9W6RCV2-F1
#
_cell.length_a   1.000
_cell.length_b   1.000
_cell.length_c   1.000
_cell.angle_alpha   90.00
_cell.angle_beta   90.00
_cell.angle_gamma   90.00
#
_symmetry.space_group_name_H-M   'P 1'
#
loop_
_entity.id
_entity.type
_entity.pdbx_description
1 polymer ?
#
loop_
_entity_poly.entity_id
_entity_poly.type
_entity_poly.pdbx_seq_one_letter_code
_entity_poly.pdbx_strand_id
1 'polypeptide(L)'
;MNLAETGLLAAAGVAAGVVNAVAGGGSLISFPALLAVGYPAVSANVTNTVALWPGYIGGALGYRAELSGQRRRAIAFSVTSVIGAVVGCLLLLVTPEGVFHSLTPILIAMASLLLAVQPWLKRRLSASERLSRRHHRTLLHAGLLLGGIYGAYFGAGLGVMLLGILGVFVHDHLQRVNAVRSVLSLVINTVAFAAFAFFGPVRWYAVAVMAVASLTGGFAGARVARRLSPEILRGVIVTFGLGVALALGLR
;
A
#
# COMPACT_ATOMS: atom_id res chain seq x y z
N MET A 1 -1.25 22.06 -15.41
CA MET A 1 -0.06 21.26 -15.08
C MET A 1 1.04 21.64 -16.05
N ASN A 2 2.18 22.10 -15.55
CA ASN A 2 3.33 22.45 -16.40
C ASN A 2 4.23 21.23 -16.66
N LEU A 3 5.17 21.35 -17.61
CA LEU A 3 6.10 20.26 -17.98
C LEU A 3 6.93 19.74 -16.79
N ALA A 4 7.30 20.63 -15.85
CA ALA A 4 8.08 20.26 -14.67
C ALA A 4 7.27 19.40 -13.69
N GLU A 5 6.00 19.76 -13.44
CA GLU A 5 5.07 18.98 -12.62
C GLU A 5 4.81 17.59 -13.23
N THR A 6 4.61 17.53 -14.55
CA THR A 6 4.47 16.25 -15.25
C THR A 6 5.74 15.40 -15.11
N GLY A 7 6.91 16.01 -15.27
CA GLY A 7 8.20 15.34 -15.07
C GLY A 7 8.38 14.81 -13.65
N LEU A 8 7.98 15.59 -12.64
CA LEU A 8 8.02 15.17 -11.23
C LEU A 8 7.08 13.98 -10.97
N LEU A 9 5.83 14.04 -11.45
CA LEU A 9 4.89 12.93 -11.29
C LEU A 9 5.32 11.67 -12.05
N ALA A 10 5.94 11.82 -13.22
CA ALA A 10 6.50 10.70 -13.96
C ALA A 10 7.67 10.07 -13.19
N ALA A 11 8.62 10.86 -12.70
CA ALA A 11 9.74 10.38 -11.90
C ALA A 11 9.27 9.69 -10.60
N ALA A 12 8.34 10.32 -9.89
CA ALA A 12 7.73 9.76 -8.69
C ALA A 12 6.94 8.48 -9.00
N GLY A 13 6.24 8.42 -10.14
CA GLY A 13 5.55 7.22 -10.63
C GLY A 13 6.52 6.08 -10.89
N VAL A 14 7.63 6.32 -11.61
CA VAL A 14 8.68 5.32 -11.83
C VAL A 14 9.25 4.82 -10.50
N ALA A 15 9.64 5.72 -9.61
CA ALA A 15 10.17 5.39 -8.30
C ALA A 15 9.15 4.59 -7.47
N ALA A 16 7.89 5.01 -7.43
CA ALA A 16 6.81 4.31 -6.77
C ALA A 16 6.62 2.90 -7.34
N GLY A 17 6.69 2.73 -8.66
CA GLY A 17 6.63 1.43 -9.33
C GLY A 17 7.76 0.49 -8.91
N VAL A 18 9.01 0.98 -8.92
CA VAL A 18 10.18 0.23 -8.45
C VAL A 18 9.99 -0.18 -6.99
N VAL A 19 9.60 0.75 -6.13
CA VAL A 19 9.40 0.49 -4.70
C VAL A 19 8.24 -0.47 -4.44
N ASN A 20 7.15 -0.37 -5.20
CA ASN A 20 6.01 -1.25 -5.03
C ASN A 20 6.37 -2.69 -5.40
N ALA A 21 7.20 -2.89 -6.44
CA ALA A 21 7.72 -4.20 -6.83
C ALA A 21 8.63 -4.83 -5.75
N VAL A 22 9.42 -4.03 -5.03
CA VAL A 22 10.40 -4.53 -4.04
C VAL A 22 9.79 -4.69 -2.64
N ALA A 23 9.11 -3.65 -2.16
CA ALA A 23 8.77 -3.52 -0.74
C ALA A 23 7.29 -3.22 -0.48
N GLY A 24 6.51 -2.85 -1.52
CA GLY A 24 5.08 -2.58 -1.39
C GLY A 24 4.75 -1.21 -0.78
N GLY A 25 5.65 -0.22 -0.94
CA GLY A 25 5.56 1.10 -0.32
C GLY A 25 5.51 2.27 -1.31
N GLY A 26 5.17 2.04 -2.58
CA GLY A 26 5.26 3.05 -3.64
C GLY A 26 4.54 4.36 -3.32
N SER A 27 3.38 4.27 -2.66
CA SER A 27 2.59 5.42 -2.21
C SER A 27 3.35 6.38 -1.30
N LEU A 28 4.38 5.94 -0.56
CA LEU A 28 5.21 6.83 0.27
C LEU A 28 6.03 7.84 -0.55
N ILE A 29 6.19 7.59 -1.85
CA ILE A 29 6.89 8.49 -2.78
C ILE A 29 5.87 9.28 -3.61
N SER A 30 4.93 8.57 -4.23
CA SER A 30 4.00 9.15 -5.19
C SER A 30 2.95 10.07 -4.57
N PHE A 31 2.50 9.78 -3.35
CA PHE A 31 1.53 10.65 -2.67
C PHE A 31 2.14 12.01 -2.29
N PRO A 32 3.32 12.11 -1.65
CA PRO A 32 3.98 13.40 -1.43
C PRO A 32 4.29 14.18 -2.71
N ALA A 33 4.62 13.48 -3.80
CA ALA A 33 4.83 14.13 -5.09
C ALA A 33 3.55 14.82 -5.62
N LEU A 34 2.39 14.21 -5.42
CA LEU A 34 1.10 14.81 -5.75
C LEU A 34 0.80 16.04 -4.88
N LEU A 35 1.13 16.01 -3.59
CA LEU A 35 1.04 17.19 -2.73
C LEU A 35 1.98 18.31 -3.19
N ALA A 36 3.20 17.95 -3.60
CA ALA A 36 4.22 18.91 -4.03
C ALA A 36 3.83 19.67 -5.31
N VAL A 37 3.06 19.05 -6.20
CA VAL A 37 2.48 19.72 -7.39
C VAL A 37 1.20 20.49 -7.06
N GLY A 38 0.83 20.61 -5.78
CA GLY A 38 -0.26 21.46 -5.31
C GLY A 38 -1.63 20.78 -5.27
N TYR A 39 -1.72 19.45 -5.36
CA TYR A 39 -3.02 18.79 -5.21
C TYR A 39 -3.49 18.77 -3.75
N PRO A 40 -4.80 19.04 -3.52
CA PRO A 40 -5.52 18.69 -2.29
C PRO A 40 -5.17 17.31 -1.76
N ALA A 41 -5.00 17.15 -0.45
CA ALA A 41 -4.55 15.89 0.13
C ALA A 41 -5.51 14.72 -0.17
N VAL A 42 -6.82 14.96 -0.14
CA VAL A 42 -7.82 13.94 -0.52
C VAL A 42 -7.70 13.58 -2.00
N SER A 43 -7.61 14.57 -2.90
CA SER A 43 -7.47 14.36 -4.34
C SER A 43 -6.16 13.66 -4.69
N ALA A 44 -5.07 14.00 -4.02
CA ALA A 44 -3.77 13.34 -4.16
C ALA A 44 -3.86 11.86 -3.75
N ASN A 45 -4.48 11.55 -2.61
CA ASN A 45 -4.57 10.17 -2.13
C ASN A 45 -5.46 9.30 -3.05
N VAL A 46 -6.61 9.83 -3.46
CA VAL A 46 -7.52 9.20 -4.41
C VAL A 46 -6.83 8.95 -5.75
N THR A 47 -6.18 9.98 -6.30
CA THR A 47 -5.44 9.89 -7.58
C THR A 47 -4.31 8.87 -7.49
N ASN A 48 -3.55 8.87 -6.40
CA ASN A 48 -2.47 7.92 -6.16
C ASN A 48 -2.97 6.47 -6.15
N THR A 49 -4.09 6.22 -5.46
CA THR A 49 -4.70 4.88 -5.38
C THR A 49 -5.09 4.37 -6.76
N VAL A 50 -5.75 5.22 -7.55
CA VAL A 50 -6.17 4.88 -8.91
C VAL A 50 -4.96 4.64 -9.82
N ALA A 51 -3.93 5.48 -9.72
CA ALA A 51 -2.71 5.37 -10.53
C ALA A 51 -1.92 4.09 -10.26
N LEU A 52 -1.83 3.66 -9.00
CA LEU A 52 -1.02 2.52 -8.59
C LEU A 52 -1.78 1.19 -8.59
N TRP A 53 -3.11 1.20 -8.74
CA TRP A 53 -3.94 0.00 -8.78
C TRP A 53 -3.41 -1.10 -9.74
N PRO A 54 -2.99 -0.81 -10.98
CA PRO A 54 -2.46 -1.82 -11.90
C PRO A 54 -1.25 -2.59 -11.34
N GLY A 55 -0.45 -1.95 -10.48
CA GLY A 55 0.71 -2.59 -9.85
C GLY A 55 0.34 -3.73 -8.89
N TYR A 56 -0.83 -3.68 -8.26
CA TYR A 56 -1.30 -4.73 -7.37
C TYR A 56 -1.73 -6.00 -8.12
N ILE A 57 -2.14 -5.88 -9.38
CA ILE A 57 -2.45 -7.03 -10.25
C ILE A 57 -1.17 -7.85 -10.48
N GLY A 58 -0.07 -7.18 -10.83
CA GLY A 58 1.23 -7.82 -11.02
C GLY A 58 1.71 -8.55 -9.77
N GLY A 59 1.51 -7.95 -8.59
CA GLY A 59 1.81 -8.59 -7.31
C GLY A 59 1.02 -9.86 -7.06
N ALA A 60 -0.29 -9.87 -7.33
CA ALA A 60 -1.13 -11.06 -7.16
C ALA A 60 -0.80 -12.16 -8.18
N LEU A 61 -0.57 -11.80 -9.44
CA LEU A 61 -0.18 -12.76 -10.50
C LEU A 61 1.20 -13.36 -10.26
N GLY A 62 2.13 -12.59 -9.69
CA GLY A 62 3.48 -13.06 -9.37
C GLY A 62 3.52 -14.21 -8.36
N TYR A 63 2.56 -14.27 -7.43
CA TYR A 63 2.45 -15.32 -6.42
C TYR A 63 1.40 -16.40 -6.74
N ARG A 64 1.04 -16.56 -8.03
CA ARG A 64 -0.04 -17.49 -8.44
C ARG A 64 0.24 -18.94 -8.07
N ALA A 65 1.50 -19.36 -8.07
CA ALA A 65 1.88 -20.74 -7.75
C ALA A 65 1.68 -21.02 -6.26
N GLU A 66 2.03 -20.07 -5.41
CA GLU A 66 1.95 -20.12 -3.96
C GLU A 66 0.50 -20.02 -3.43
N LEU A 67 -0.43 -19.54 -4.26
CA LEU A 67 -1.87 -19.53 -3.97
C LEU A 67 -2.53 -20.90 -4.10
N SER A 68 -1.87 -21.88 -4.74
CA SER A 68 -2.39 -23.23 -4.85
C SER A 68 -2.67 -23.85 -3.47
N GLY A 69 -3.88 -24.38 -3.30
CA GLY A 69 -4.38 -24.92 -2.03
C GLY A 69 -4.83 -23.89 -0.98
N GLN A 70 -4.77 -22.58 -1.24
CA GLN A 70 -5.17 -21.53 -0.28
C GLN A 70 -6.46 -20.78 -0.64
N ARG A 71 -7.14 -21.17 -1.73
CA ARG A 71 -8.31 -20.45 -2.27
C ARG A 71 -9.39 -20.15 -1.20
N ARG A 72 -9.77 -21.14 -0.41
CA ARG A 72 -10.81 -20.98 0.63
C ARG A 72 -10.43 -19.94 1.68
N ARG A 73 -9.16 -19.96 2.12
CA ARG A 73 -8.61 -18.99 3.09
C ARG A 73 -8.56 -17.59 2.48
N ALA A 74 -8.04 -17.47 1.26
CA ALA A 74 -7.96 -16.20 0.54
C ALA A 74 -9.36 -15.57 0.38
N ILE A 75 -10.37 -16.34 -0.05
CA ILE A 75 -11.76 -15.86 -0.17
C ILE A 75 -12.30 -15.38 1.19
N ALA A 76 -12.15 -16.17 2.25
CA ALA A 76 -12.65 -15.81 3.57
C ALA A 76 -12.04 -14.50 4.09
N PHE A 77 -10.73 -14.31 3.89
CA PHE A 77 -10.04 -13.09 4.31
C PHE A 77 -10.37 -11.90 3.41
N SER A 78 -10.59 -12.13 2.11
CA SER A 78 -11.05 -11.11 1.17
C SER A 78 -12.40 -10.54 1.57
N VAL A 79 -13.37 -11.36 2.00
CA VAL A 79 -14.68 -10.86 2.46
C VAL A 79 -14.54 -9.83 3.58
N THR A 80 -13.76 -10.15 4.62
CA THR A 80 -13.52 -9.21 5.72
C THR A 80 -12.76 -7.96 5.28
N SER A 81 -11.78 -8.14 4.39
CA SER A 81 -10.99 -7.04 3.85
C SER A 81 -11.82 -6.11 2.96
N VAL A 82 -12.80 -6.64 2.21
CA VAL A 82 -13.76 -5.86 1.40
C VAL A 82 -14.63 -5.00 2.31
N ILE A 83 -15.18 -5.57 3.39
CA ILE A 83 -16.00 -4.80 4.34
C ILE A 83 -15.16 -3.64 4.92
N GLY A 84 -13.93 -3.94 5.35
CA GLY A 84 -13.01 -2.91 5.83
C GLY A 84 -12.70 -1.86 4.75
N ALA A 85 -12.45 -2.29 3.51
CA ALA A 85 -12.14 -1.39 2.41
C ALA A 85 -13.31 -0.46 2.07
N VAL A 86 -14.55 -0.97 2.05
CA VAL A 86 -15.74 -0.15 1.84
C VAL A 86 -15.85 0.92 2.92
N VAL A 87 -15.70 0.54 4.19
CA VAL A 87 -15.70 1.49 5.31
C VAL A 87 -14.56 2.51 5.17
N GLY A 88 -13.35 2.09 4.81
CA GLY A 88 -12.22 2.99 4.59
C GLY A 88 -12.43 3.97 3.44
N CYS A 89 -13.03 3.53 2.33
CA CYS A 89 -13.39 4.40 1.21
C CYS A 89 -14.42 5.45 1.64
N LEU A 90 -15.48 5.00 2.32
CA LEU A 90 -16.53 5.89 2.81
C LEU A 90 -15.94 6.93 3.77
N LEU A 91 -15.12 6.49 4.73
CA LEU A 91 -14.41 7.37 5.65
C LEU A 91 -13.58 8.41 4.90
N LEU A 92 -12.80 8.01 3.89
CA LEU A 92 -12.01 8.98 3.12
C LEU A 92 -12.90 9.99 2.39
N LEU A 93 -13.97 9.52 1.73
CA LEU A 93 -14.86 10.36 0.92
C LEU A 93 -15.68 11.34 1.77
N VAL A 94 -15.98 11.02 3.03
CA VAL A 94 -16.68 11.93 3.95
C VAL A 94 -15.73 12.73 4.85
N THR A 95 -14.43 12.40 4.86
CA THR A 95 -13.46 13.14 5.68
C THR A 95 -13.25 14.54 5.08
N PRO A 96 -13.45 15.62 5.86
CA PRO A 96 -13.14 16.97 5.39
C PRO A 96 -11.66 17.11 5.02
N GLU A 97 -11.37 17.86 3.95
CA GLU A 97 -10.02 17.98 3.42
C GLU A 97 -9.00 18.45 4.47
N GLY A 98 -9.38 19.42 5.31
CA GLY A 98 -8.53 19.91 6.40
C GLY A 98 -8.19 18.84 7.44
N VAL A 99 -9.13 17.94 7.77
CA VAL A 99 -8.89 16.83 8.70
C VAL A 99 -7.92 15.83 8.09
N PHE A 100 -8.13 15.45 6.83
CA PHE A 100 -7.23 14.53 6.13
C PHE A 100 -5.82 15.13 5.97
N HIS A 101 -5.72 16.43 5.67
CA HIS A 101 -4.45 17.15 5.61
C HIS A 101 -3.70 17.08 6.95
N SER A 102 -4.37 17.32 8.08
CA SER A 102 -3.76 17.22 9.41
C SER A 102 -3.36 15.79 9.80
N LEU A 103 -4.09 14.78 9.31
CA LEU A 103 -3.74 13.37 9.53
C LEU A 103 -2.59 12.89 8.64
N THR A 104 -2.37 13.54 7.50
CA THR A 104 -1.41 13.11 6.48
C THR A 104 0.02 12.91 7.03
N PRO A 105 0.61 13.84 7.81
CA PRO A 105 1.93 13.63 8.43
C PRO A 105 2.01 12.34 9.25
N ILE A 106 0.98 12.09 10.08
CA ILE A 106 0.90 10.92 10.96
C ILE A 106 0.79 9.63 10.13
N LEU A 107 -0.04 9.65 9.08
CA LEU A 107 -0.23 8.52 8.18
C LEU A 107 1.05 8.17 7.42
N ILE A 108 1.77 9.17 6.92
CA ILE A 108 3.08 8.98 6.26
C ILE A 108 4.09 8.44 7.27
N ALA A 109 4.20 9.04 8.46
CA ALA A 109 5.12 8.58 9.50
C ALA A 109 4.85 7.12 9.88
N MET A 110 3.58 6.77 10.11
CA MET A 110 3.18 5.41 10.42
C MET A 110 3.51 4.43 9.28
N ALA A 111 3.22 4.79 8.03
CA ALA A 111 3.55 3.96 6.87
C ALA A 111 5.07 3.77 6.71
N SER A 112 5.87 4.81 6.95
CA SER A 112 7.34 4.75 6.97
C SER A 112 7.85 3.85 8.09
N LEU A 113 7.32 3.99 9.30
CA LEU A 113 7.71 3.15 10.44
C LEU A 113 7.34 1.68 10.21
N LEU A 114 6.14 1.41 9.70
CA LEU A 114 5.73 0.07 9.29
C LEU A 114 6.71 -0.51 8.28
N LEU A 115 7.06 0.26 7.25
CA LEU A 115 8.04 -0.16 6.25
C LEU A 115 9.42 -0.44 6.87
N ALA A 116 9.84 0.34 7.86
CA ALA A 116 11.10 0.14 8.59
C ALA A 116 11.12 -1.17 9.39
N VAL A 117 10.03 -1.51 10.08
CA VAL A 117 9.94 -2.75 10.88
C VAL A 117 9.66 -4.00 10.05
N GLN A 118 9.31 -3.87 8.76
CA GLN A 118 9.04 -4.98 7.85
C GLN A 118 10.07 -6.13 7.90
N PRO A 119 11.40 -5.91 7.91
CA PRO A 119 12.39 -7.00 7.91
C PRO A 119 12.40 -7.77 9.22
N TRP A 120 12.31 -7.04 10.34
CA TRP A 120 12.25 -7.62 11.67
C TRP A 120 11.00 -8.48 11.81
N LEU A 121 9.87 -7.98 11.32
CA LEU A 121 8.61 -8.70 11.32
C LEU A 121 8.74 -9.98 10.49
N LYS A 122 9.24 -9.91 9.25
CA LYS A 122 9.50 -11.11 8.42
C LYS A 122 10.36 -12.16 9.15
N ARG A 123 11.41 -11.76 9.85
CA ARG A 123 12.31 -12.67 10.60
C ARG A 123 11.65 -13.27 11.85
N ARG A 124 10.87 -12.49 12.61
CA ARG A 124 10.15 -12.98 13.79
C ARG A 124 9.04 -13.95 13.42
N LEU A 125 8.35 -13.68 12.31
CA LEU A 125 7.26 -14.52 11.81
C LEU A 125 7.75 -15.88 11.32
N SER A 126 8.98 -15.97 10.80
CA SER A 126 9.60 -17.27 10.51
C SER A 126 9.95 -18.11 11.74
N ALA A 127 9.92 -17.53 12.95
CA ALA A 127 10.38 -18.16 14.19
C ALA A 127 9.27 -18.42 15.22
N SER A 128 8.03 -18.00 14.96
CA SER A 128 6.96 -18.02 15.97
C SER A 128 6.05 -19.25 15.85
N GLU A 129 6.16 -20.15 16.83
CA GLU A 129 5.19 -21.22 17.09
C GLU A 129 4.26 -20.87 18.28
N ARG A 130 2.96 -21.14 18.09
CA ARG A 130 1.91 -21.42 19.11
C ARG A 130 1.24 -20.23 19.83
N LEU A 131 -0.01 -19.96 19.42
CA LEU A 131 -1.06 -19.35 20.25
C LEU A 131 -2.43 -20.05 20.00
N SER A 132 -3.36 -19.95 20.97
CA SER A 132 -4.63 -20.69 21.03
C SER A 132 -5.61 -20.40 19.86
N ARG A 133 -6.18 -21.46 19.26
CA ARG A 133 -6.86 -21.42 17.93
C ARG A 133 -8.13 -20.56 17.81
N ARG A 134 -8.93 -20.36 18.88
CA ARG A 134 -10.26 -19.71 18.77
C ARG A 134 -10.18 -18.18 18.85
N HIS A 135 -9.44 -17.65 19.84
CA HIS A 135 -9.16 -16.21 19.94
C HIS A 135 -8.34 -15.70 18.74
N HIS A 136 -7.46 -16.55 18.19
CA HIS A 136 -6.66 -16.25 16.99
C HIS A 136 -7.52 -15.86 15.78
N ARG A 137 -8.67 -16.53 15.58
CA ARG A 137 -9.48 -16.30 14.37
C ARG A 137 -10.22 -14.96 14.43
N THR A 138 -10.81 -14.61 15.56
CA THR A 138 -11.51 -13.32 15.72
C THR A 138 -10.53 -12.16 15.62
N LEU A 139 -9.38 -12.24 16.28
CA LEU A 139 -8.33 -11.21 16.21
C LEU A 139 -7.75 -11.07 14.81
N LEU A 140 -7.59 -12.17 14.07
CA LEU A 140 -7.18 -12.13 12.66
C LEU A 140 -8.18 -11.35 11.81
N HIS A 141 -9.47 -11.69 11.88
CA HIS A 141 -10.49 -10.99 11.11
C HIS A 141 -10.63 -9.53 11.53
N ALA A 142 -10.52 -9.21 12.82
CA ALA A 142 -10.48 -7.83 13.29
C ALA A 142 -9.27 -7.07 12.71
N GLY A 143 -8.08 -7.69 12.72
CA GLY A 143 -6.88 -7.14 12.11
C GLY A 143 -7.04 -6.90 10.61
N LEU A 144 -7.62 -7.86 9.88
CA LEU A 144 -7.88 -7.72 8.44
C LEU A 144 -8.94 -6.65 8.13
N LEU A 145 -9.95 -6.51 8.98
CA LEU A 145 -10.95 -5.44 8.88
C LEU A 145 -10.27 -4.08 9.02
N LEU A 146 -9.48 -3.88 10.08
CA LEU A 146 -8.72 -2.65 10.32
C LEU A 146 -7.70 -2.39 9.20
N GLY A 147 -7.04 -3.44 8.71
CA GLY A 147 -6.13 -3.38 7.56
C GLY A 147 -6.84 -2.97 6.28
N GLY A 148 -8.07 -3.45 6.05
CA GLY A 148 -8.93 -3.02 4.95
C GLY A 148 -9.32 -1.55 5.06
N ILE A 149 -9.74 -1.10 6.25
CA ILE A 149 -10.10 0.30 6.53
C ILE A 149 -8.91 1.21 6.23
N TYR A 150 -7.77 0.93 6.84
CA TYR A 150 -6.54 1.71 6.62
C TYR A 150 -6.08 1.66 5.16
N GLY A 151 -6.13 0.48 4.55
CA GLY A 151 -5.67 0.24 3.19
C GLY A 151 -6.48 1.00 2.15
N ALA A 152 -7.80 1.09 2.32
CA ALA A 152 -8.63 1.89 1.44
C ALA A 152 -8.58 3.38 1.78
N TYR A 153 -8.41 3.74 3.05
CA TYR A 153 -8.33 5.13 3.49
C TYR A 153 -7.04 5.83 3.04
N PHE A 154 -5.88 5.18 3.15
CA PHE A 154 -4.57 5.77 2.82
C PHE A 154 -3.68 4.89 1.93
N GLY A 155 -3.75 3.57 2.10
CA GLY A 155 -3.08 2.61 1.21
C GLY A 155 -1.55 2.47 1.33
N ALA A 156 -0.81 3.54 1.67
CA ALA A 156 0.63 3.44 1.89
C ALA A 156 0.94 2.49 3.05
N GLY A 157 1.95 1.63 2.93
CA GLY A 157 2.31 0.68 3.99
C GLY A 157 1.31 -0.47 4.23
N LEU A 158 0.16 -0.50 3.54
CA LEU A 158 -0.88 -1.55 3.65
C LEU A 158 -0.27 -2.96 3.55
N GLY A 159 0.65 -3.14 2.61
CA GLY A 159 1.28 -4.42 2.39
C GLY A 159 2.01 -4.99 3.61
N VAL A 160 2.69 -4.10 4.33
CA VAL A 160 3.46 -4.46 5.51
C VAL A 160 2.52 -4.73 6.68
N MET A 161 1.48 -3.91 6.84
CA MET A 161 0.45 -4.12 7.84
C MET A 161 -0.23 -5.49 7.67
N LEU A 162 -0.68 -5.82 6.45
CA LEU A 162 -1.30 -7.12 6.15
C LEU A 162 -0.33 -8.28 6.36
N LEU A 163 0.95 -8.12 6.00
CA LEU A 163 1.96 -9.15 6.25
C LEU A 163 2.19 -9.36 7.75
N GLY A 164 2.17 -8.28 8.54
CA GLY A 164 2.26 -8.36 10.00
C GLY A 164 1.08 -9.10 10.61
N ILE A 165 -0.14 -8.70 10.25
CA ILE A 165 -1.37 -9.36 10.69
C ILE A 165 -1.32 -10.85 10.29
N LEU A 166 -1.15 -11.13 9.00
CA LEU A 166 -1.18 -12.51 8.51
C LEU A 166 -0.03 -13.34 9.10
N GLY A 167 1.15 -12.79 9.29
CA GLY A 167 2.25 -13.53 9.89
C GLY A 167 1.98 -13.95 11.33
N VAL A 168 1.37 -13.08 12.13
CA VAL A 168 1.05 -13.39 13.54
C VAL A 168 -0.02 -14.47 13.62
N PHE A 169 -0.98 -14.47 12.69
CA PHE A 169 -2.18 -15.29 12.80
C PHE A 169 -2.24 -16.51 11.86
N VAL A 170 -1.47 -16.52 10.77
CA VAL A 170 -1.46 -17.55 9.74
C VAL A 170 -0.14 -18.31 9.78
N HIS A 171 -0.23 -19.58 10.17
CA HIS A 171 0.90 -20.49 10.24
C HIS A 171 1.09 -21.16 8.87
N ASP A 172 1.94 -20.59 8.04
CA ASP A 172 2.31 -21.10 6.72
C ASP A 172 3.69 -20.56 6.32
N HIS A 173 4.26 -21.08 5.24
CA HIS A 173 5.53 -20.56 4.73
C HIS A 173 5.41 -19.10 4.33
N LEU A 174 6.45 -18.30 4.55
CA LEU A 174 6.43 -16.85 4.33
C LEU A 174 5.97 -16.47 2.91
N GLN A 175 6.35 -17.23 1.89
CA GLN A 175 5.92 -16.99 0.51
C GLN A 175 4.42 -17.26 0.29
N ARG A 176 3.87 -18.27 0.97
CA ARG A 176 2.44 -18.59 0.96
C ARG A 176 1.62 -17.53 1.69
N VAL A 177 2.16 -16.95 2.77
CA VAL A 177 1.57 -15.78 3.46
C VAL A 177 1.63 -14.53 2.58
N ASN A 178 2.77 -14.27 1.92
CA ASN A 178 2.93 -13.17 0.97
C ASN A 178 1.94 -13.26 -0.21
N ALA A 179 1.65 -14.48 -0.67
CA ALA A 179 0.67 -14.73 -1.72
C ALA A 179 -0.73 -14.25 -1.31
N VAL A 180 -1.18 -14.66 -0.11
CA VAL A 180 -2.46 -14.20 0.46
C VAL A 180 -2.46 -12.69 0.67
N ARG A 181 -1.39 -12.12 1.25
CA ARG A 181 -1.24 -10.66 1.42
C ARG A 181 -1.38 -9.90 0.10
N SER A 182 -0.82 -10.43 -0.99
CA SER A 182 -0.87 -9.81 -2.32
C SER A 182 -2.30 -9.80 -2.88
N VAL A 183 -3.02 -10.92 -2.71
CA VAL A 183 -4.46 -11.00 -3.07
C VAL A 183 -5.29 -10.02 -2.25
N LEU A 184 -5.09 -9.94 -0.93
CA LEU A 184 -5.83 -9.00 -0.09
C LEU A 184 -5.52 -7.54 -0.44
N SER A 185 -4.25 -7.23 -0.72
CA SER A 185 -3.85 -5.89 -1.18
C SER A 185 -4.56 -5.54 -2.48
N LEU A 186 -4.61 -6.46 -3.45
CA LEU A 186 -5.34 -6.27 -4.70
C LEU A 186 -6.83 -6.08 -4.45
N VAL A 187 -7.47 -6.91 -3.62
CA VAL A 187 -8.90 -6.81 -3.33
C VAL A 187 -9.25 -5.46 -2.70
N ILE A 188 -8.52 -5.04 -1.66
CA ILE A 188 -8.71 -3.74 -1.00
C ILE A 188 -8.55 -2.59 -1.99
N ASN A 189 -7.47 -2.63 -2.79
CA ASN A 189 -7.20 -1.57 -3.77
C ASN A 189 -8.17 -1.59 -4.94
N THR A 190 -8.76 -2.73 -5.29
CA THR A 190 -9.83 -2.79 -6.32
C THR A 190 -11.12 -2.14 -5.81
N VAL A 191 -11.48 -2.37 -4.55
CA VAL A 191 -12.62 -1.67 -3.93
C VAL A 191 -12.35 -0.16 -3.90
N ALA A 192 -11.16 0.25 -3.47
CA ALA A 192 -10.77 1.66 -3.43
C ALA A 192 -10.70 2.29 -4.81
N PHE A 193 -10.10 1.62 -5.80
CA PHE A 193 -10.08 2.04 -7.19
C PHE A 193 -11.50 2.26 -7.73
N ALA A 194 -12.41 1.29 -7.54
CA ALA A 194 -13.78 1.41 -8.01
C ALA A 194 -14.49 2.59 -7.33
N ALA A 195 -14.46 2.65 -6.00
CA ALA A 195 -15.10 3.73 -5.24
C ALA A 195 -14.56 5.10 -5.65
N PHE A 196 -13.24 5.26 -5.75
CA PHE A 196 -12.63 6.54 -6.04
C PHE A 196 -12.74 6.94 -7.52
N ALA A 197 -12.71 5.99 -8.46
CA ALA A 197 -12.93 6.27 -9.87
C ALA A 197 -14.33 6.84 -10.14
N PHE A 198 -15.34 6.39 -9.41
CA PHE A 198 -16.73 6.86 -9.58
C PHE A 198 -17.10 8.04 -8.69
N PHE A 199 -16.62 8.09 -7.44
CA PHE A 199 -17.07 9.07 -6.44
C PHE A 199 -15.98 10.03 -5.96
N GLY A 200 -14.71 9.74 -6.26
CA GLY A 200 -13.58 10.51 -5.75
C GLY A 200 -13.15 11.64 -6.70
N PRO A 201 -12.50 12.70 -6.18
CA PRO A 201 -11.94 13.78 -6.97
C PRO A 201 -10.63 13.35 -7.66
N VAL A 202 -10.74 12.45 -8.66
CA VAL A 202 -9.61 11.88 -9.40
C VAL A 202 -9.04 12.86 -10.42
N ARG A 203 -7.71 13.02 -10.41
CA ARG A 203 -6.99 13.79 -11.41
C ARG A 203 -6.50 12.86 -12.51
N TRP A 204 -7.36 12.59 -13.49
CA TRP A 204 -7.11 11.61 -14.55
C TRP A 204 -5.81 11.83 -15.35
N TYR A 205 -5.41 13.08 -15.55
CA TYR A 205 -4.13 13.38 -16.20
C TYR A 205 -2.94 12.85 -15.37
N ALA A 206 -2.93 13.12 -14.06
CA ALA A 206 -1.92 12.59 -13.16
C ALA A 206 -1.98 11.06 -13.08
N VAL A 207 -3.19 10.46 -13.08
CA VAL A 207 -3.36 9.00 -13.17
C VAL A 207 -2.68 8.45 -14.42
N ALA A 208 -2.93 9.02 -15.60
CA ALA A 208 -2.35 8.54 -16.85
C ALA A 208 -0.82 8.57 -16.82
N VAL A 209 -0.24 9.69 -16.37
CA VAL A 209 1.21 9.86 -16.26
C VAL A 209 1.79 8.86 -15.27
N MET A 210 1.24 8.80 -14.06
CA MET A 210 1.77 7.98 -12.97
C MET A 210 1.53 6.49 -13.19
N ALA A 211 0.42 6.08 -13.79
CA ALA A 211 0.15 4.67 -14.08
C ALA A 211 1.14 4.13 -15.12
N VAL A 212 1.37 4.86 -16.22
CA VAL A 212 2.37 4.48 -17.23
C VAL A 212 3.77 4.45 -16.61
N ALA A 213 4.15 5.50 -15.88
CA ALA A 213 5.43 5.58 -15.19
C ALA A 213 5.62 4.48 -14.13
N SER A 214 4.60 4.17 -13.34
CA SER A 214 4.65 3.13 -12.33
C SER A 214 4.72 1.74 -12.94
N LEU A 215 4.07 1.51 -14.09
CA LEU A 215 4.19 0.24 -14.80
C LEU A 215 5.60 0.07 -15.34
N THR A 216 6.16 1.08 -16.01
CA THR A 216 7.54 1.03 -16.52
C THR A 216 8.54 0.87 -15.38
N GLY A 217 8.37 1.63 -14.28
CA GLY A 217 9.14 1.50 -13.05
C GLY A 217 9.01 0.14 -12.39
N GLY A 218 7.82 -0.46 -12.37
CA GLY A 218 7.61 -1.81 -11.84
C GLY A 218 8.33 -2.89 -12.65
N PHE A 219 8.26 -2.83 -13.99
CA PHE A 219 8.95 -3.77 -14.87
C PHE A 219 10.47 -3.61 -14.87
N ALA A 220 10.96 -2.36 -14.87
CA ALA A 220 12.39 -2.07 -14.72
C ALA A 220 12.86 -2.48 -13.32
N GLY A 221 12.08 -2.13 -12.30
CA GLY A 221 12.27 -2.47 -10.90
C GLY A 221 12.38 -3.97 -10.69
N ALA A 222 11.53 -4.81 -11.28
CA ALA A 222 11.66 -6.26 -11.17
C ALA A 222 13.01 -6.80 -11.70
N ARG A 223 13.62 -6.14 -12.70
CA ARG A 223 14.93 -6.51 -13.25
C ARG A 223 16.08 -5.93 -12.43
N VAL A 224 15.98 -4.66 -12.03
CA VAL A 224 17.01 -3.88 -11.31
C VAL A 224 17.01 -4.17 -9.81
N ALA A 225 15.88 -4.56 -9.22
CA ALA A 225 15.74 -4.93 -7.80
C ALA A 225 16.64 -6.09 -7.40
N ARG A 226 17.05 -6.94 -8.34
CA ARG A 226 18.04 -7.99 -8.09
C ARG A 226 19.46 -7.43 -7.85
N ARG A 227 19.71 -6.17 -8.21
CA ARG A 227 20.99 -5.46 -8.06
C ARG A 227 20.97 -4.39 -6.96
N LEU A 228 19.80 -3.97 -6.51
CA LEU A 228 19.65 -3.01 -5.41
C LEU A 228 19.49 -3.76 -4.10
N SER A 229 20.22 -3.36 -3.06
CA SER A 229 20.00 -3.94 -1.74
C SER A 229 18.63 -3.51 -1.20
N PRO A 230 17.77 -4.46 -0.82
CA PRO A 230 16.46 -4.14 -0.23
C PRO A 230 16.56 -3.25 1.02
N GLU A 231 17.70 -3.31 1.73
CA GLU A 231 18.01 -2.51 2.90
C GLU A 231 18.20 -1.03 2.55
N ILE A 232 19.00 -0.71 1.52
CA ILE A 232 19.24 0.68 1.11
C ILE A 232 17.96 1.29 0.58
N LEU A 233 17.24 0.60 -0.31
CA LEU A 233 16.00 1.11 -0.87
C LEU A 233 14.98 1.43 0.23
N ARG A 234 14.82 0.51 1.19
CA ARG A 234 13.97 0.73 2.37
C ARG A 234 14.45 1.93 3.18
N GLY A 235 15.74 2.01 3.50
CA GLY A 235 16.31 3.13 4.25
C GLY A 235 16.01 4.47 3.59
N VAL A 236 16.20 4.57 2.27
CA VAL A 236 15.88 5.79 1.50
C VAL A 236 14.40 6.13 1.59
N ILE A 237 13.49 5.17 1.39
CA ILE A 237 12.05 5.44 1.47
C ILE A 237 11.63 5.88 2.87
N VAL A 238 12.13 5.21 3.91
CA VAL A 238 11.80 5.51 5.30
C VAL A 238 12.30 6.89 5.68
N THR A 239 13.56 7.21 5.36
CA THR A 239 14.13 8.54 5.63
C THR A 239 13.40 9.63 4.86
N PHE A 240 13.12 9.41 3.57
CA PHE A 240 12.31 10.34 2.76
C PHE A 240 10.92 10.55 3.36
N GLY A 241 10.19 9.47 3.65
CA GLY A 241 8.83 9.55 4.17
C GLY A 241 8.78 10.19 5.56
N LEU A 242 9.73 9.91 6.45
CA LEU A 242 9.83 10.60 7.74
C LEU A 242 10.17 12.09 7.56
N GLY A 243 11.06 12.43 6.62
CA GLY A 243 11.37 13.82 6.28
C GLY A 243 10.15 14.57 5.76
N VAL A 244 9.37 13.96 4.87
CA VAL A 244 8.09 14.53 4.38
C VAL A 244 7.09 14.68 5.53
N ALA A 245 6.94 13.67 6.37
CA ALA A 245 6.04 13.73 7.52
C ALA A 245 6.40 14.88 8.46
N LEU A 246 7.69 15.07 8.78
CA LEU A 246 8.16 16.20 9.57
C LEU A 246 7.90 17.53 8.87
N ALA A 247 8.23 17.64 7.58
CA ALA A 247 8.02 18.87 6.82
C ALA A 247 6.54 19.28 6.73
N LEU A 248 5.63 18.31 6.62
CA LEU A 248 4.19 18.56 6.61
C LEU A 248 3.62 18.83 8.01
N GLY A 249 4.17 18.20 9.05
CA GLY A 249 3.72 18.40 10.43
C GLY A 249 4.19 19.70 11.07
N LEU A 250 5.20 20.35 10.51
CA LEU A 250 5.71 21.67 10.94
C LEU A 250 5.03 22.86 10.24
N ARG A 251 4.13 22.60 9.28
CA ARG A 251 3.33 23.62 8.57
C ARG A 251 1.94 23.72 9.17
#